data_AF-A0A920UJ57-F1
#
_entry.id   AF-A0A920UJ57-F1
#
_cell.length_a   1.000
_cell.length_b   1.000
_cell.length_c   1.000
_cell.angle_alpha   90.00
_cell.angle_beta   90.00
_cell.angle_gamma   90.00
#
_symmetry.space_group_name_H-M   'P 1'
#
loop_
_entity.id
_entity.type
_entity.pdbx_description
1 polymer ?
#
loop_
_entity_poly.entity_id
_entity_poly.type
_entity_poly.pdbx_seq_one_letter_code
_entity_poly.pdbx_strand_id
1 'polypeptide(L)'
;MGADLTDKNIEDGGEILADQIISMMRDTGIPNGLSGVGYSMSDLDALTDRSFAQKRLIDNGPLPVAKNELKELFHDAMSYW
;
A
#
# COMPACT_ATOMS: atom_id res chain seq x y z
N MET A 1 -14.51 6.05 -6.30
CA MET A 1 -14.49 4.72 -5.63
C MET A 1 -15.67 4.57 -4.66
N GLY A 2 -16.88 5.01 -5.01
CA GLY A 2 -18.09 4.78 -4.19
C GLY A 2 -18.21 5.50 -2.84
N ALA A 3 -17.16 6.19 -2.36
CA ALA A 3 -17.16 6.93 -1.09
C ALA A 3 -18.22 8.03 -1.05
N ASP A 4 -18.84 8.24 0.11
CA ASP A 4 -19.58 9.46 0.40
C ASP A 4 -18.59 10.61 0.69
N LEU A 5 -18.75 11.72 -0.03
CA LEU A 5 -17.91 12.90 0.04
C LEU A 5 -18.64 14.11 0.64
N THR A 6 -19.86 13.92 1.14
CA THR A 6 -20.65 14.98 1.75
C THR A 6 -19.90 15.58 2.95
N ASP A 7 -19.75 16.91 2.96
CA ASP A 7 -19.04 17.68 4.00
C ASP A 7 -17.58 17.27 4.25
N LYS A 8 -16.90 16.70 3.23
CA LYS A 8 -15.47 16.34 3.31
C LYS A 8 -14.57 17.39 2.65
N ASN A 9 -13.38 17.60 3.22
CA ASN A 9 -12.38 18.48 2.62
C ASN A 9 -11.54 17.72 1.59
N ILE A 10 -10.97 18.43 0.62
CA ILE A 10 -10.08 17.83 -0.39
C ILE A 10 -8.84 17.20 0.25
N GLU A 11 -8.36 17.79 1.34
CA GLU A 11 -7.19 17.33 2.10
C GLU A 11 -7.41 15.92 2.70
N ASP A 12 -8.66 15.56 3.02
CA ASP A 12 -9.04 14.24 3.55
C ASP A 12 -9.13 13.17 2.44
N GLY A 13 -9.04 13.57 1.17
CA GLY A 13 -9.31 12.70 0.02
C GLY A 13 -8.40 11.46 -0.04
N GLY A 14 -7.16 11.57 0.44
CA GLY A 14 -6.22 10.45 0.52
C GLY A 14 -6.68 9.39 1.51
N GLU A 15 -7.03 9.79 2.73
CA GLU A 15 -7.50 8.90 3.79
C GLU A 15 -8.84 8.26 3.42
N ILE A 16 -9.79 9.05 2.92
CA ILE A 16 -11.10 8.56 2.46
C ILE A 16 -10.92 7.49 1.37
N LEU A 17 -10.01 7.72 0.42
CA LEU A 17 -9.75 6.75 -0.64
C LEU A 17 -9.13 5.46 -0.09
N ALA A 18 -8.15 5.57 0.81
CA ALA A 18 -7.51 4.42 1.43
C ALA A 18 -8.52 3.55 2.21
N ASP A 19 -9.35 4.17 3.04
CA ASP A 19 -10.38 3.49 3.83
C ASP A 19 -11.39 2.75 2.95
N GLN A 20 -11.82 3.38 1.84
CA GLN A 20 -12.74 2.74 0.91
C GLN A 20 -12.13 1.53 0.21
N ILE A 21 -10.85 1.61 -0.18
CA ILE A 21 -10.13 0.47 -0.75
C ILE A 21 -10.04 -0.67 0.27
N ILE A 22 -9.71 -0.37 1.53
CA ILE A 22 -9.66 -1.36 2.61
C ILE A 22 -11.03 -2.01 2.82
N SER A 23 -12.11 -1.23 2.82
CA SER A 23 -13.48 -1.77 2.91
C SER A 23 -13.77 -2.75 1.77
N MET A 24 -13.50 -2.36 0.53
CA MET A 24 -13.71 -3.23 -0.63
C MET A 24 -12.86 -4.51 -0.58
N MET A 25 -11.61 -4.43 -0.10
CA MET A 25 -10.76 -5.61 0.10
C MET A 25 -11.39 -6.60 1.09
N ARG A 26 -11.92 -6.11 2.22
CA ARG A 26 -12.60 -6.96 3.22
C ARG A 26 -13.87 -7.58 2.64
N ASP A 27 -14.70 -6.80 1.96
CA ASP A 27 -15.98 -7.24 1.40
C ASP A 27 -15.80 -8.32 0.32
N THR A 28 -14.67 -8.28 -0.38
CA THR A 28 -14.32 -9.26 -1.43
C THR A 28 -13.46 -10.43 -0.94
N GLY A 29 -13.12 -10.47 0.35
CA GLY A 29 -12.33 -11.54 0.96
C GLY A 29 -10.85 -11.52 0.57
N ILE A 30 -10.30 -10.37 0.15
CA ILE A 30 -8.88 -10.21 -0.10
C ILE A 30 -8.11 -10.38 1.24
N PRO A 31 -7.00 -11.13 1.27
CA PRO A 31 -6.20 -11.29 2.48
C PRO A 31 -5.64 -9.95 2.99
N ASN A 32 -5.47 -9.86 4.31
CA ASN A 32 -4.99 -8.66 4.98
C ASN A 32 -3.49 -8.45 4.77
N GLY A 33 -3.16 -7.57 3.82
CA GLY A 33 -1.77 -7.20 3.53
C GLY A 33 -0.91 -8.38 3.10
N LEU A 34 0.40 -8.16 3.14
CA LEU A 34 1.41 -9.16 2.76
C LEU A 34 1.41 -10.37 3.71
N SER A 35 1.08 -10.15 4.99
CA SER A 35 0.97 -11.23 5.97
C SER A 35 -0.14 -12.21 5.61
N GLY A 36 -1.27 -11.71 5.09
CA GLY A 36 -2.38 -12.53 4.63
C GLY A 36 -2.05 -13.46 3.46
N VAL A 37 -0.96 -13.20 2.73
CA VAL A 37 -0.48 -14.05 1.62
C VAL A 37 0.84 -14.78 1.93
N GLY A 38 1.26 -14.78 3.20
CA GLY A 38 2.36 -15.62 3.70
C GLY A 38 3.73 -14.96 3.77
N TYR A 39 3.84 -13.64 3.59
CA TYR A 39 5.07 -12.91 3.91
C TYR A 39 5.14 -12.56 5.39
N SER A 40 6.35 -12.26 5.84
CA SER A 40 6.63 -11.90 7.21
C SER A 40 7.66 -10.77 7.30
N MET A 41 7.87 -10.28 8.52
CA MET A 41 8.84 -9.22 8.77
C MET A 41 10.28 -9.61 8.37
N SER A 42 10.62 -10.90 8.39
CA SER A 42 11.93 -11.38 7.94
C SER A 42 12.14 -11.27 6.43
N ASP A 43 11.06 -11.13 5.65
CA ASP A 43 11.13 -10.99 4.20
C ASP A 43 11.32 -9.53 3.76
N LEU A 44 11.16 -8.56 4.67
CA LEU A 44 11.10 -7.14 4.33
C LEU A 44 12.33 -6.65 3.54
N ASP A 45 13.53 -7.01 4.00
CA ASP A 45 14.78 -6.59 3.35
C ASP A 45 14.91 -7.22 1.95
N ALA A 46 14.59 -8.51 1.83
CA ALA A 46 14.65 -9.21 0.55
C ALA A 46 13.62 -8.67 -0.46
N LEU A 47 12.40 -8.35 0.00
CA LEU A 47 11.35 -7.72 -0.82
C LEU A 47 11.78 -6.33 -1.29
N THR A 48 12.32 -5.52 -0.39
CA THR A 48 12.82 -4.16 -0.70
C THR A 48 13.93 -4.23 -1.73
N ASP A 49 14.94 -5.07 -1.53
CA ASP A 49 16.12 -5.17 -2.40
C ASP A 49 15.75 -5.61 -3.82
N ARG A 50 14.94 -6.67 -3.93
CA ARG A 50 14.55 -7.23 -5.23
C ARG A 50 13.58 -6.32 -5.99
N SER A 51 12.74 -5.59 -5.27
CA SER A 51 11.81 -4.63 -5.88
C SER A 51 12.56 -3.38 -6.34
N PHE A 52 13.47 -2.84 -5.51
CA PHE A 52 14.25 -1.63 -5.85
C PHE A 52 15.17 -1.82 -7.06
N ALA A 53 15.63 -3.05 -7.32
CA ALA A 53 16.39 -3.39 -8.52
C ALA A 53 15.58 -3.17 -9.82
N GLN A 54 14.25 -3.18 -9.75
CA GLN A 54 13.34 -2.99 -10.89
C GLN A 54 13.04 -1.50 -11.13
N LYS A 55 14.10 -0.67 -11.22
CA LYS A 55 14.01 0.79 -11.34
C LYS A 55 13.04 1.28 -12.40
N ARG A 56 13.07 0.69 -13.60
CA ARG A 56 12.18 1.07 -14.71
C ARG A 56 10.68 0.97 -14.35
N LEU A 57 10.29 0.00 -13.52
CA LEU A 57 8.90 -0.15 -13.10
C LEU A 57 8.52 0.86 -12.03
N ILE A 58 9.43 1.10 -11.08
CA ILE A 58 9.24 2.07 -9.99
C ILE A 58 9.11 3.49 -10.56
N ASP A 59 9.95 3.84 -11.53
CA ASP A 59 10.01 5.18 -12.12
C ASP A 59 8.79 5.52 -13.01
N ASN A 60 7.86 4.58 -13.21
CA ASN A 60 6.56 4.87 -13.84
C ASN A 60 5.59 5.57 -12.88
N GLY A 61 5.87 5.55 -11.58
CA GLY A 61 5.07 6.23 -10.56
C GLY A 61 5.13 7.76 -10.69
N PRO A 62 4.13 8.49 -10.18
CA PRO A 62 4.10 9.95 -10.27
C PRO A 62 5.11 10.64 -9.35
N LEU A 63 5.69 9.91 -8.40
CA LEU A 63 6.66 10.41 -7.42
C LEU A 63 7.93 9.56 -7.44
N PRO A 64 9.12 10.18 -7.23
CA PRO A 64 10.34 9.41 -7.02
C PRO A 64 10.22 8.58 -5.75
N VAL A 65 10.75 7.35 -5.78
CA VAL A 65 10.73 6.44 -4.63
C VAL A 65 12.16 6.03 -4.28
N ALA A 66 12.60 6.42 -3.09
CA ALA A 66 13.85 5.99 -2.48
C ALA A 66 13.71 4.59 -1.86
N LYS A 67 14.84 3.92 -1.65
CA LYS A 67 14.86 2.53 -1.16
C LYS A 67 14.26 2.40 0.25
N ASN A 68 14.52 3.38 1.12
CA ASN A 68 13.95 3.43 2.46
C ASN A 68 12.43 3.68 2.42
N GLU A 69 11.93 4.54 1.53
CA GLU A 69 10.49 4.78 1.36
C GLU A 69 9.78 3.51 0.87
N LEU A 70 10.41 2.76 -0.05
CA LEU A 70 9.89 1.47 -0.48
C LEU A 70 9.87 0.44 0.65
N LYS A 71 10.85 0.48 1.55
CA LYS A 71 10.89 -0.39 2.73
C LYS A 71 9.77 -0.07 3.71
N GLU A 72 9.55 1.21 4.01
CA GLU A 72 8.41 1.65 4.84
C GLU A 72 7.07 1.26 4.19
N LEU A 73 6.94 1.43 2.87
CA LEU A 73 5.73 1.00 2.15
C LEU A 73 5.45 -0.49 2.32
N PHE A 74 6.47 -1.36 2.21
CA PHE A 74 6.29 -2.79 2.44
C PHE A 74 6.03 -3.13 3.92
N HIS A 75 6.62 -2.39 4.85
CA HIS A 75 6.35 -2.53 6.27
C HIS A 75 4.86 -2.24 6.57
N ASP A 76 4.35 -1.11 6.10
CA ASP A 76 2.96 -0.71 6.31
C ASP A 76 1.98 -1.61 5.56
N ALA A 77 2.41 -2.19 4.44
CA ALA A 77 1.66 -3.20 3.70
C ALA A 77 1.59 -4.57 4.38
N MET A 78 2.29 -4.81 5.49
CA MET A 78 2.24 -6.10 6.20
C MET A 78 0.83 -6.41 6.70
N SER A 79 0.10 -5.40 7.17
CA SER A 79 -1.29 -5.51 7.65
C SER A 79 -1.96 -4.14 7.53
N TYR A 80 -3.14 -4.09 6.92
CA TYR A 80 -3.94 -2.87 6.78
C TYR A 80 -5.07 -2.78 7.81
N TRP A 81 -5.43 -3.91 8.43
CA TRP A 81 -6.40 -3.99 9.51
C TRP A 81 -6.08 -5.04 10.58
#